data_AF-A0A1M4VBD3-F1
#
_entry.id   AF-A0A1M4VBD3-F1
#
_cell.length_a   1.000
_cell.length_b   1.000
_cell.length_c   1.000
_cell.angle_alpha   90.00
_cell.angle_beta   90.00
_cell.angle_gamma   90.00
#
_symmetry.space_group_name_H-M   'P 1'
#
loop_
_entity.id
_entity.type
_entity.pdbx_description
1 polymer ?
#
loop_
_entity_poly.entity_id
_entity_poly.type
_entity_poly.pdbx_seq_one_letter_code
_entity_poly.pdbx_strand_id
1 'polypeptide(L)' 'MSASVDPLRSAARALLDAITNDDSGQMGRGGNGGLISRETIRTADELRLALDAAGLQGRRDHG' A
#
# COMPACT_ATOMS: atom_id res chain seq x y z
N MET A 1 7.37 -1.28 23.71
CA MET A 1 7.61 -0.26 22.67
C MET A 1 6.36 -0.21 21.80
N SER A 2 5.53 0.84 21.90
CA SER A 2 4.45 1.03 20.92
C SER A 2 5.10 1.54 19.64
N ALA A 3 5.11 0.73 18.58
CA ALA A 3 5.52 1.21 17.26
C ALA A 3 4.72 2.49 16.95
N SER A 4 5.40 3.54 16.47
CA SER A 4 4.71 4.72 15.94
C SER A 4 3.76 4.24 14.83
N VAL A 5 2.49 4.57 14.95
CA VAL A 5 1.44 4.17 13.98
C VAL A 5 1.54 5.00 12.69
N ASP A 6 2.33 6.06 12.70
CA ASP A 6 2.39 7.06 11.61
C ASP A 6 2.99 6.50 10.31
N PRO A 7 4.10 5.73 10.31
CA PRO A 7 4.63 5.11 9.10
C PRO A 7 3.66 4.11 8.48
N LEU A 8 3.00 3.29 9.31
CA LEU A 8 2.03 2.31 8.84
C LEU A 8 0.80 2.98 8.24
N ARG A 9 0.25 3.99 8.92
CA ARG A 9 -0.88 4.78 8.42
C ARG A 9 -0.54 5.49 7.11
N SER A 10 0.65 6.08 7.01
CA SER A 10 1.13 6.76 5.82
C SER A 10 1.24 5.80 4.62
N ALA A 11 1.92 4.66 4.80
CA ALA A 11 2.07 3.65 3.75
C ALA A 11 0.74 3.05 3.31
N ALA A 12 -0.17 2.78 4.25
CA ALA A 12 -1.51 2.29 3.94
C ALA A 12 -2.31 3.32 3.13
N ARG A 13 -2.20 4.61 3.48
CA ARG A 13 -2.88 5.68 2.72
C ARG A 13 -2.32 5.81 1.31
N ALA A 14 -1.00 5.76 1.15
CA ALA A 14 -0.35 5.83 -0.15
C ALA A 14 -0.80 4.69 -1.09
N LEU A 15 -0.93 3.46 -0.57
CA LEU A 15 -1.44 2.33 -1.34
C LEU A 15 -2.91 2.54 -1.77
N LEU A 16 -3.76 3.02 -0.86
CA LEU A 16 -5.16 3.30 -1.19
C LEU A 16 -5.30 4.37 -2.27
N ASP A 17 -4.49 5.43 -2.19
CA ASP A 17 -4.50 6.50 -3.19
C ASP A 17 -4.02 5.96 -4.56
N ALA A 18 -3.01 5.08 -4.60
CA ALA A 18 -2.53 4.43 -5.82
C ALA A 18 -3.58 3.51 -6.44
N ILE A 19 -4.25 2.67 -5.63
CA ILE A 19 -5.35 1.80 -6.09
C ILE A 19 -6.51 2.63 -6.63
N THR A 20 -6.88 3.71 -5.93
CA THR A 20 -7.97 4.61 -6.36
C THR A 20 -7.65 5.22 -7.71
N ASN A 21 -6.38 5.61 -7.93
CA ASN A 21 -5.92 6.14 -9.19
C ASN A 21 -5.90 5.07 -10.31
N ASP A 22 -5.51 3.83 -10.02
CA ASP A 22 -5.54 2.74 -11.00
C ASP A 22 -6.97 2.39 -11.45
N ASP A 23 -7.91 2.32 -10.50
CA ASP A 23 -9.31 1.98 -10.74
C ASP A 23 -10.09 3.12 -11.41
N SER A 24 -10.07 4.29 -10.77
CA SER A 24 -10.99 5.40 -11.08
C SER A 24 -10.31 6.67 -11.59
N GLY A 25 -8.97 6.72 -11.56
CA GLY A 25 -8.20 7.94 -11.81
C GLY A 25 -8.42 9.00 -10.73
N GLN A 26 -8.07 10.25 -11.04
CA GLN A 26 -8.39 11.40 -10.19
C GLN A 26 -9.08 12.49 -11.00
N MET A 27 -10.19 13.02 -10.48
CA MET A 27 -10.87 14.20 -11.04
C MET A 27 -11.24 14.04 -12.53
N GLY A 28 -11.62 12.83 -12.95
CA GLY A 28 -11.98 12.54 -14.35
C GLY A 28 -10.80 12.54 -15.33
N ARG A 29 -9.56 12.49 -14.83
CA ARG A 29 -8.33 12.32 -15.63
C ARG A 29 -7.52 11.14 -15.12
N GLY A 30 -7.01 10.35 -16.07
CA GLY A 30 -6.24 9.16 -15.74
C GLY A 30 -7.12 8.04 -15.18
N GLY A 31 -6.46 6.96 -14.79
CA GLY A 31 -7.07 5.64 -14.63
C GLY A 31 -6.26 4.64 -15.46
N ASN A 32 -5.78 3.57 -14.83
CA ASN A 32 -5.16 2.46 -15.55
C ASN A 32 -6.22 1.43 -15.97
N GLY A 33 -7.51 1.78 -15.90
CA GLY A 33 -8.63 0.89 -16.22
C GLY A 33 -8.69 -0.33 -15.30
N GLY A 34 -8.30 -0.17 -14.03
CA GLY A 34 -8.19 -1.26 -13.07
C GLY A 34 -6.93 -2.13 -13.24
N LEU A 35 -6.02 -1.80 -14.15
CA LEU A 35 -4.72 -2.46 -14.25
C LEU A 35 -3.80 -1.98 -13.12
N ILE A 36 -3.03 -2.89 -12.56
CA ILE A 36 -2.06 -2.57 -11.51
C ILE A 36 -0.88 -1.78 -12.12
N SER A 37 -0.65 -0.57 -11.62
CA SER A 37 0.50 0.23 -12.00
C SER A 37 1.76 -0.11 -11.22
N ARG A 38 2.92 0.36 -11.70
CA ARG A 38 4.19 0.27 -10.96
C ARG A 38 4.12 1.03 -9.63
N GLU A 39 3.31 2.08 -9.55
CA GLU A 39 3.13 2.85 -8.32
C GLU A 39 2.37 2.04 -7.27
N THR A 40 1.33 1.32 -7.66
CA THR A 40 0.62 0.37 -6.78
C THR A 40 1.54 -0.74 -6.29
N ILE A 41 2.40 -1.30 -7.16
CA ILE A 41 3.40 -2.30 -6.75
C ILE A 41 4.38 -1.72 -5.72
N ARG A 42 4.89 -0.51 -5.98
CA ARG A 42 5.85 0.18 -5.10
C ARG A 42 5.25 0.46 -3.72
N THR A 43 4.07 1.06 -3.67
CA THR A 43 3.39 1.41 -2.40
C THR A 43 2.93 0.17 -1.64
N ALA A 44 2.62 -0.93 -2.32
CA ALA A 44 2.36 -2.22 -1.68
C ALA A 44 3.61 -2.79 -1.00
N ASP A 45 4.79 -2.68 -1.62
CA ASP A 45 6.04 -3.10 -0.98
C ASP A 45 6.42 -2.21 0.21
N GLU A 46 6.19 -0.90 0.12
CA GLU A 46 6.37 0.03 1.24
C GLU A 46 5.47 -0.31 2.43
N LEU A 47 4.19 -0.65 2.18
CA LEU A 47 3.28 -1.11 3.23
C LEU A 47 3.75 -2.44 3.84
N ARG A 48 4.25 -3.37 3.01
CA ARG A 48 4.82 -4.65 3.49
C ARG A 48 5.98 -4.39 4.46
N LEU A 49 6.92 -3.52 4.10
CA LEU A 49 8.05 -3.16 4.97
C LEU A 49 7.58 -2.50 6.27
N ALA A 50 6.56 -1.65 6.22
CA ALA A 50 5.99 -1.02 7.42
C ALA A 50 5.30 -2.05 8.35
N LEU A 51 4.60 -3.04 7.78
CA LEU A 51 3.99 -4.15 8.52
C LEU A 51 5.04 -5.04 9.18
N ASP A 52 6.12 -5.37 8.45
CA ASP A 52 7.26 -6.12 8.95
C ASP A 52 7.94 -5.37 10.12
N ALA A 53 8.20 -4.07 9.97
CA ALA A 53 8.78 -3.24 11.02
C ALA A 53 7.89 -3.11 12.27
N ALA A 54 6.57 -3.16 12.10
CA ALA A 54 5.61 -3.15 13.19
C ALA A 54 5.38 -4.52 13.84
N GLY A 55 5.97 -5.60 13.30
CA GLY A 55 5.71 -6.98 13.75
C GLY A 55 4.28 -7.46 13.49
N LEU A 56 3.58 -6.83 12.54
CA LEU A 56 2.18 -7.10 12.21
C LEU A 56 2.03 -7.99 10.97
N GLN A 57 3.10 -8.25 10.25
CA GLN A 57 3.05 -9.18 9.14
C GLN A 57 2.87 -10.60 9.70
N GLY A 58 1.68 -11.17 9.49
CA GLY A 58 1.39 -12.54 9.89
C GLY A 58 2.49 -13.46 9.35
N ARG A 59 3.05 -14.32 10.22
CA ARG A 59 4.03 -15.32 9.80
C ARG A 59 3.41 -16.07 8.63
N ARG A 60 3.97 -15.87 7.42
CA ARG A 60 3.73 -16.79 6.33
C ARG A 60 4.53 -18.02 6.69
N ASP A 61 3.94 -18.87 7.52
CA ASP A 61 4.39 -20.22 7.74
C ASP A 61 4.23 -20.92 6.38
N HIS A 62 5.24 -20.77 5.51
CA HIS A 62 5.36 -21.56 4.29
C HIS A 62 5.70 -22.98 4.72
N GLY A 63 4.65 -23.78 4.91
CA GLY A 63 4.75 -25.24 4.98
C GLY A 63 5.13 -25.85 3.65
#